data_AF-A0A8J8FX60-F1
#
_entry.id   AF-A0A8J8FX60-F1
#
_cell.length_a   1.000
_cell.length_b   1.000
_cell.length_c   1.000
_cell.angle_alpha   90.00
_cell.angle_beta   90.00
_cell.angle_gamma   90.00
#
_symmetry.space_group_name_H-M   'P 1'
#
loop_
_entity.id
_entity.type
_entity.pdbx_description
1 polymer ?
#
loop_
_entity_poly.entity_id
_entity_poly.type
_entity_poly.pdbx_seq_one_letter_code
_entity_poly.pdbx_strand_id
1 'polypeptide(L)'
;MIEEIRNLLKKIDLIVDSEIRRLDDQIDELKQELKEFKETRDNFSSVNEEIKELSIQVDELTYERNQLKETVDNLSYLERKCSEKDEIIGRLTQEQTGYIFTIKVISNWIPSQKENIDVLVALSSALNHEATFEELQEKTTIPSVTLKNRIIPILQDNSLVLVKRNKVKLTIEEADK
;
A
#
# COMPACT_ATOMS: atom_id res chain seq x y z
N MET A 1 41.92 -97.96 13.20
CA MET A 1 40.48 -97.89 12.85
C MET A 1 39.62 -97.19 13.90
N ILE A 2 39.31 -97.79 15.08
CA ILE A 2 38.41 -97.14 16.06
C ILE A 2 38.97 -95.83 16.62
N GLU A 3 40.28 -95.77 16.92
CA GLU A 3 40.92 -94.57 17.47
C GLU A 3 41.05 -93.44 16.43
N GLU A 4 41.23 -93.80 15.15
CA GLU A 4 41.22 -92.84 14.04
C GLU A 4 39.83 -92.24 13.85
N ILE A 5 38.78 -93.06 13.94
CA ILE A 5 37.38 -92.60 13.89
C ILE A 5 37.10 -91.64 15.06
N ARG A 6 37.54 -91.95 16.28
CA ARG A 6 37.40 -91.03 17.43
C ARG A 6 38.13 -89.71 17.24
N ASN A 7 39.34 -89.73 16.68
CA ASN A 7 40.11 -88.52 16.39
C ASN A 7 39.48 -87.68 15.28
N LEU A 8 38.88 -88.31 14.27
CA LEU A 8 38.13 -87.62 13.23
C LEU A 8 36.85 -86.97 13.79
N LEU A 9 36.10 -87.67 14.63
CA LEU A 9 34.91 -87.11 15.29
C LEU A 9 35.26 -85.88 16.14
N LYS A 10 36.32 -85.94 16.95
CA LYS A 10 36.79 -84.77 17.73
C LYS A 10 37.18 -83.58 16.84
N LYS A 11 37.79 -83.83 15.68
CA LYS A 11 38.13 -82.76 14.73
C LYS A 11 36.88 -82.17 14.10
N ILE A 12 35.89 -82.99 13.76
CA ILE A 12 34.60 -82.54 13.24
C ILE A 12 33.91 -81.67 14.28
N ASP A 13 33.83 -82.11 15.54
CA ASP A 13 33.22 -81.32 16.62
C ASP A 13 33.92 -79.96 16.79
N LEU A 14 35.25 -79.92 16.79
CA LEU A 14 36.02 -78.67 16.86
C LEU A 14 35.76 -77.74 15.68
N ILE A 15 35.67 -78.29 14.45
CA ILE A 15 35.38 -77.51 13.25
C ILE A 15 33.96 -76.96 13.32
N VAL A 16 32.98 -77.79 13.67
CA VAL A 16 31.57 -77.40 13.80
C VAL A 16 31.40 -76.32 14.86
N ASP A 17 32.02 -76.47 16.04
CA ASP A 17 31.96 -75.48 17.11
C ASP A 17 32.61 -74.14 16.71
N SER A 18 33.67 -74.19 15.91
CA SER A 18 34.34 -72.97 15.40
C SER A 18 33.51 -72.27 14.33
N GLU A 19 32.85 -73.04 13.47
CA GLU A 19 32.03 -72.51 12.38
C GLU A 19 30.70 -71.96 12.90
N ILE A 20 30.08 -72.61 13.89
CA ILE A 20 28.91 -72.10 14.59
C ILE A 20 29.21 -70.74 15.21
N ARG A 21 30.33 -70.61 15.94
CA ARG A 21 30.73 -69.33 16.53
C ARG A 21 30.97 -68.25 15.47
N ARG A 22 31.64 -68.59 14.38
CA ARG A 22 31.89 -67.66 13.27
C ARG A 22 30.57 -67.17 12.64
N LEU A 23 29.62 -68.07 12.43
CA LEU A 23 28.31 -67.74 11.88
C LEU A 23 27.47 -66.91 12.87
N ASP A 24 27.52 -67.21 14.16
CA ASP A 24 26.86 -66.43 15.20
C ASP A 24 27.40 -64.98 15.22
N ASP A 25 28.72 -64.81 15.20
CA ASP A 25 29.36 -63.48 15.14
C ASP A 25 28.93 -62.70 13.89
N GLN A 26 28.89 -63.35 12.72
CA GLN A 26 28.41 -62.73 11.47
C GLN A 26 26.93 -62.36 11.51
N ILE A 27 26.10 -63.22 12.11
CA ILE A 27 24.66 -62.94 12.28
C ILE A 27 24.47 -61.72 13.17
N ASP A 28 25.25 -61.58 14.23
CA ASP A 28 25.14 -60.44 15.14
C ASP A 28 25.64 -59.14 14.50
N GLU A 29 26.71 -59.20 13.70
CA GLU A 29 27.17 -58.06 12.88
C GLU A 29 26.08 -57.62 11.88
N LEU A 30 25.49 -58.55 11.13
CA LEU A 30 24.42 -58.24 10.17
C LEU A 30 23.15 -57.69 10.85
N LYS A 31 22.81 -58.15 12.06
CA LYS A 31 21.69 -57.58 12.84
C LYS A 31 21.96 -56.13 13.21
N GLN A 32 23.21 -55.81 13.57
CA GLN A 32 23.61 -54.45 13.92
C GLN A 32 23.55 -53.52 12.70
N GLU A 33 24.10 -53.95 11.56
CA GLU A 33 24.00 -53.20 10.29
C GLU A 33 22.55 -52.97 9.86
N LEU A 34 21.69 -54.00 9.98
CA LEU A 34 20.27 -53.87 9.65
C LEU A 34 19.56 -52.84 10.53
N LYS A 35 19.96 -52.73 11.80
CA LYS A 35 19.41 -51.73 12.73
C LYS A 35 19.81 -50.32 12.31
N GLU A 36 21.09 -50.10 12.02
CA GLU A 36 21.62 -48.81 11.56
C GLU A 36 20.99 -48.38 10.22
N PHE A 37 20.77 -49.33 9.31
CA PHE A 37 20.10 -49.08 8.05
C PHE A 37 18.64 -48.65 8.23
N LYS A 38 17.91 -49.26 9.18
CA LYS A 38 16.54 -48.85 9.51
C LYS A 38 16.50 -47.44 10.08
N GLU A 39 17.38 -47.12 11.03
CA GLU A 39 17.47 -45.79 11.62
C GLU A 39 17.79 -44.73 10.54
N THR A 40 18.71 -45.03 9.63
CA THR A 40 19.05 -44.14 8.50
C THR A 40 17.87 -43.94 7.56
N ARG A 41 17.11 -45.01 7.26
CA ARG A 41 15.91 -44.95 6.43
C ARG A 41 14.83 -44.07 7.07
N ASP A 42 14.61 -44.21 8.37
CA ASP A 42 13.60 -43.44 9.09
C ASP A 42 13.98 -41.95 9.12
N ASN A 43 15.25 -41.64 9.34
CA ASN A 43 15.78 -40.27 9.23
C ASN A 43 15.58 -39.68 7.82
N PHE A 44 15.84 -40.47 6.78
CA PHE A 44 15.63 -40.03 5.40
C PHE A 44 14.14 -39.74 5.11
N SER A 45 13.23 -40.55 5.67
CA SER A 45 11.79 -40.31 5.56
C SER A 45 11.39 -38.98 6.21
N SER A 46 11.89 -38.70 7.41
CA SER A 46 11.65 -37.44 8.12
C SER A 46 12.14 -36.24 7.33
N VAL A 47 13.37 -36.29 6.81
CA VAL A 47 13.93 -35.21 5.98
C VAL A 47 13.10 -34.99 4.71
N ASN A 48 12.63 -36.06 4.08
CA ASN A 48 11.79 -35.96 2.88
C ASN A 48 10.41 -35.34 3.17
N GLU A 49 9.87 -35.51 4.38
CA GLU A 49 8.65 -34.82 4.83
C GLU A 49 8.91 -33.33 5.03
N GLU A 50 9.99 -32.97 5.73
CA GLU A 50 10.39 -31.56 5.91
C GLU A 50 10.61 -30.84 4.57
N ILE A 51 11.25 -31.51 3.60
CA ILE A 51 11.46 -30.93 2.26
C ILE A 51 10.13 -30.64 1.56
N LYS A 52 9.12 -31.51 1.72
CA LYS A 52 7.80 -31.27 1.12
C LYS A 52 7.10 -30.08 1.78
N GLU A 53 7.15 -29.98 3.10
CA GLU A 53 6.59 -28.85 3.83
C GLU A 53 7.26 -27.54 3.42
N LEU A 54 8.59 -27.51 3.32
CA LEU A 54 9.33 -26.34 2.85
C LEU A 54 8.98 -25.98 1.40
N SER A 55 8.79 -26.96 0.53
CA SER A 55 8.38 -26.71 -0.85
C SER A 55 7.01 -26.03 -0.92
N ILE A 56 6.05 -26.46 -0.10
CA ILE A 56 4.72 -25.83 -0.01
C ILE A 56 4.84 -24.39 0.49
N GLN A 57 5.62 -24.16 1.55
CA GLN A 57 5.85 -22.80 2.08
C GLN A 57 6.50 -21.89 1.04
N VAL A 58 7.43 -22.40 0.23
CA VAL A 58 8.06 -21.62 -0.85
C VAL A 58 7.05 -21.25 -1.93
N ASP A 59 6.14 -22.16 -2.28
CA ASP A 59 5.09 -21.88 -3.27
C ASP A 59 4.10 -20.82 -2.75
N GLU A 60 3.70 -20.92 -1.48
CA GLU A 60 2.84 -19.92 -0.81
C GLU A 60 3.52 -18.54 -0.77
N LEU A 61 4.78 -18.47 -0.33
CA LEU A 61 5.54 -17.22 -0.31
C LEU A 61 5.74 -16.63 -1.70
N THR A 62 5.90 -17.48 -2.72
CA THR A 62 6.01 -17.05 -4.12
C THR A 62 4.71 -16.42 -4.60
N TYR A 63 3.57 -17.01 -4.23
CA TYR A 63 2.25 -16.46 -4.53
C TYR A 63 2.03 -15.11 -3.84
N GLU A 64 2.29 -15.01 -2.53
CA GLU A 64 2.17 -13.76 -1.78
C GLU A 64 3.07 -12.66 -2.34
N ARG A 65 4.32 -13.00 -2.69
CA ARG A 65 5.26 -12.06 -3.29
C ARG A 65 4.75 -11.51 -4.63
N ASN A 66 4.07 -12.32 -5.43
CA ASN A 66 3.51 -11.87 -6.70
C ASN A 66 2.30 -10.95 -6.50
N GLN A 67 1.43 -11.24 -5.52
CA GLN A 67 0.33 -10.34 -5.14
C GLN A 67 0.84 -8.99 -4.62
N LEU A 68 1.89 -9.02 -3.80
CA LEU A 68 2.51 -7.81 -3.28
C LEU A 68 3.13 -6.97 -4.40
N LYS A 69 3.76 -7.62 -5.39
CA LYS A 69 4.32 -6.93 -6.56
C LYS A 69 3.24 -6.18 -7.35
N GLU A 70 2.11 -6.82 -7.62
CA GLU A 70 0.98 -6.17 -8.31
C GLU A 70 0.44 -4.97 -7.53
N THR A 71 0.37 -5.09 -6.21
CA THR A 71 -0.04 -3.99 -5.34
C THR A 71 0.94 -2.80 -5.42
N VAL A 72 2.24 -3.07 -5.41
CA VAL A 72 3.28 -2.03 -5.55
C VAL A 72 3.18 -1.34 -6.91
N ASP A 73 3.02 -2.10 -8.00
CA ASP A 73 2.88 -1.54 -9.35
C ASP A 73 1.66 -0.59 -9.45
N ASN A 74 0.54 -0.98 -8.83
CA ASN A 74 -0.67 -0.15 -8.75
C ASN A 74 -0.45 1.13 -7.93
N LEU A 75 0.26 1.05 -6.80
CA LEU A 75 0.58 2.21 -5.98
C LEU A 75 1.50 3.19 -6.72
N SER A 76 2.53 2.70 -7.41
CA SER A 76 3.41 3.55 -8.23
C SER A 76 2.65 4.25 -9.37
N TYR A 77 1.67 3.59 -9.97
CA TYR A 77 0.79 4.24 -10.95
C TYR A 77 -0.05 5.37 -10.36
N LEU A 78 -0.63 5.16 -9.17
CA LEU A 78 -1.41 6.18 -8.48
C LEU A 78 -0.54 7.36 -8.03
N GLU A 79 0.66 7.08 -7.52
CA GLU A 79 1.64 8.10 -7.16
C GLU A 79 1.95 9.01 -8.35
N ARG A 80 2.21 8.44 -9.54
CA ARG A 80 2.43 9.23 -10.75
C ARG A 80 1.24 10.11 -11.10
N LYS A 81 0.02 9.57 -11.01
CA LYS A 81 -1.21 10.35 -11.25
C LYS A 81 -1.40 11.49 -10.25
N CYS A 82 -1.04 11.29 -8.98
CA CYS A 82 -1.07 12.34 -7.98
C CYS A 82 -0.09 13.45 -8.34
N SER A 83 1.16 13.11 -8.70
CA SER A 83 2.16 14.08 -9.14
C SER A 83 1.70 14.86 -10.37
N GLU A 84 1.13 14.18 -11.38
CA GLU A 84 0.56 14.84 -12.57
C GLU A 84 -0.56 15.84 -12.19
N LYS A 85 -1.41 15.49 -11.22
CA LYS A 85 -2.47 16.39 -10.73
C LYS A 85 -1.91 17.57 -9.93
N ASP A 86 -0.90 17.36 -9.11
CA ASP A 86 -0.25 18.42 -8.34
C ASP A 86 0.42 19.45 -9.25
N GLU A 87 1.04 19.02 -10.36
CA GLU A 87 1.57 19.92 -11.38
C GLU A 87 0.47 20.76 -12.05
N ILE A 88 -0.66 20.14 -12.38
CA ILE A 88 -1.81 20.85 -12.97
C ILE A 88 -2.38 21.87 -11.96
N ILE A 89 -2.55 21.48 -10.69
CA ILE A 89 -3.01 22.36 -9.63
C ILE A 89 -2.05 23.53 -9.45
N GLY A 90 -0.74 23.28 -9.47
CA GLY A 90 0.28 24.32 -9.40
C GLY A 90 0.15 25.33 -10.53
N ARG A 91 -0.01 24.86 -11.77
CA ARG A 91 -0.21 25.72 -12.95
C ARG A 91 -1.49 26.56 -12.84
N LEU A 92 -2.62 25.94 -12.51
CA LEU A 92 -3.90 26.63 -12.35
C LEU A 92 -3.86 27.66 -11.21
N THR A 93 -3.17 27.36 -10.12
CA THR A 93 -2.97 28.29 -9.00
C THR A 93 -2.16 29.52 -9.44
N GLN A 94 -1.14 29.31 -10.27
CA GLN A 94 -0.34 30.41 -10.83
C GLN A 94 -1.17 31.29 -11.78
N GLU A 95 -1.96 30.68 -12.67
CA GLU A 95 -2.88 31.40 -13.56
C GLU A 95 -3.92 32.20 -12.77
N GLN A 96 -4.57 31.58 -11.78
CA GLN A 96 -5.52 32.25 -10.89
C GLN A 96 -4.89 33.44 -10.16
N THR A 97 -3.66 33.29 -9.67
CA THR A 97 -2.91 34.38 -9.04
C THR A 97 -2.67 35.54 -10.02
N GLY A 98 -2.33 35.23 -11.28
CA GLY A 98 -2.18 36.22 -12.35
C GLY A 98 -3.48 36.97 -12.66
N TYR A 99 -4.62 36.26 -12.69
CA TYR A 99 -5.93 36.87 -12.87
C TYR A 99 -6.32 37.78 -11.69
N ILE A 100 -6.13 37.32 -10.45
CA ILE A 100 -6.38 38.13 -9.24
C ILE A 100 -5.51 39.39 -9.27
N PHE A 101 -4.23 39.29 -9.64
CA PHE A 101 -3.36 40.44 -9.78
C PHE A 101 -3.89 41.43 -10.82
N THR A 102 -4.26 40.95 -12.00
CA THR A 102 -4.79 41.80 -13.09
C THR A 102 -6.08 42.51 -12.66
N ILE A 103 -6.98 41.80 -12.00
CA ILE A 103 -8.22 42.36 -11.46
C ILE A 103 -7.93 43.45 -10.41
N LYS A 104 -6.96 43.23 -9.52
CA LYS A 104 -6.54 44.24 -8.53
C LYS A 104 -5.95 45.49 -9.19
N VAL A 105 -5.16 45.32 -10.25
CA VAL A 105 -4.64 46.46 -11.03
C VAL A 105 -5.79 47.25 -11.66
N ILE A 106 -6.74 46.59 -12.32
CA ILE A 106 -7.92 47.23 -12.92
C ILE A 106 -8.77 47.93 -11.85
N SER A 107 -8.96 47.30 -10.70
CA SER A 107 -9.69 47.87 -9.56
C SER A 107 -9.08 49.17 -9.05
N ASN A 108 -7.76 49.31 -9.12
CA ASN A 108 -7.09 50.57 -8.77
C ASN A 108 -7.30 51.66 -9.84
N TRP A 109 -7.53 51.28 -11.09
CA TRP A 109 -7.82 52.21 -12.19
C TRP A 109 -9.29 52.64 -12.25
N ILE A 110 -10.20 51.84 -11.68
CA ILE A 110 -11.64 52.16 -11.60
C ILE A 110 -12.06 52.21 -10.12
N PRO A 111 -11.72 53.27 -9.36
CA PRO A 111 -11.98 53.34 -7.93
C PRO A 111 -13.46 53.18 -7.55
N SER A 112 -14.37 53.61 -8.43
CA SER A 112 -15.82 53.50 -8.22
C SER A 112 -16.32 52.05 -8.14
N GLN A 113 -15.54 51.08 -8.63
CA GLN A 113 -15.89 49.65 -8.60
C GLN A 113 -15.05 48.86 -7.60
N LYS A 114 -14.13 49.51 -6.86
CA LYS A 114 -13.16 48.84 -6.02
C LYS A 114 -13.79 47.90 -4.99
N GLU A 115 -14.76 48.39 -4.24
CA GLU A 115 -15.42 47.61 -3.19
C GLU A 115 -16.23 46.43 -3.76
N ASN A 116 -16.86 46.61 -4.93
CA ASN A 116 -17.59 45.54 -5.62
C ASN A 116 -16.60 44.42 -6.03
N ILE A 117 -15.46 44.80 -6.58
CA ILE A 117 -14.40 43.88 -6.99
C ILE A 117 -13.78 43.17 -5.78
N ASP A 118 -13.49 43.88 -4.70
CA ASP A 118 -12.92 43.30 -3.49
C ASP A 118 -13.83 42.21 -2.89
N VAL A 119 -15.15 42.43 -2.89
CA VAL A 119 -16.12 41.41 -2.46
C VAL A 119 -16.13 40.20 -3.40
N LEU A 120 -16.10 40.40 -4.72
CA LEU A 120 -16.07 39.29 -5.68
C LEU A 120 -14.77 38.48 -5.56
N VAL A 121 -13.62 39.13 -5.34
CA VAL A 121 -12.34 38.45 -5.10
C VAL A 121 -12.34 37.69 -3.76
N ALA A 122 -12.94 38.27 -2.72
CA ALA A 122 -13.07 37.59 -1.43
C ALA A 122 -13.97 36.36 -1.51
N LEU A 123 -15.07 36.43 -2.27
CA LEU A 123 -15.97 35.31 -2.55
C LEU A 123 -15.31 34.25 -3.43
N SER A 124 -14.59 34.63 -4.48
CA SER A 124 -13.91 33.66 -5.35
C SER A 124 -12.83 32.88 -4.61
N SER A 125 -12.23 33.48 -3.57
CA SER A 125 -11.23 32.86 -2.68
C SER A 125 -11.85 32.14 -1.47
N ALA A 126 -13.17 32.13 -1.31
CA ALA A 126 -13.86 31.46 -0.21
C ALA A 126 -14.19 30.00 -0.56
N LEU A 127 -14.29 29.14 0.46
CA LEU A 127 -14.68 27.75 0.28
C LEU A 127 -16.08 27.69 -0.33
N ASN A 128 -16.25 26.89 -1.40
CA ASN A 128 -17.50 26.77 -2.16
C ASN A 128 -18.03 28.11 -2.73
N HIS A 129 -17.15 29.11 -2.84
CA HIS A 129 -17.47 30.48 -3.23
C HIS A 129 -18.59 31.12 -2.41
N GLU A 130 -18.68 30.75 -1.13
CA GLU A 130 -19.68 31.21 -0.18
C GLU A 130 -19.00 31.83 1.04
N ALA A 131 -19.50 32.97 1.50
CA ALA A 131 -19.04 33.60 2.74
C ALA A 131 -20.21 34.29 3.47
N THR A 132 -20.07 34.40 4.78
CA THR A 132 -20.93 35.25 5.63
C THR A 132 -20.53 36.71 5.49
N PHE A 133 -21.42 37.62 5.89
CA PHE A 133 -21.11 39.04 5.92
C PHE A 133 -19.94 39.39 6.86
N GLU A 134 -19.76 38.62 7.94
CA GLU A 134 -18.66 38.78 8.90
C GLU A 134 -17.32 38.42 8.24
N GLU A 135 -17.24 37.27 7.58
CA GLU A 135 -16.05 36.84 6.83
C GLU A 135 -15.71 37.80 5.67
N LEU A 136 -16.72 38.32 4.97
CA LEU A 136 -16.52 39.33 3.93
C LEU A 136 -16.00 40.64 4.49
N GLN A 137 -16.52 41.09 5.64
CA GLN A 137 -16.04 42.29 6.31
C GLN A 137 -14.57 42.14 6.72
N GLU A 138 -14.19 40.99 7.28
CA GLU A 138 -12.80 40.71 7.66
C GLU A 138 -11.87 40.72 6.44
N LYS A 139 -12.28 40.08 5.34
CA LYS A 139 -11.44 39.97 4.12
C LYS A 139 -11.35 41.24 3.29
N THR A 140 -12.40 42.07 3.28
CA THR A 140 -12.47 43.27 2.42
C THR A 140 -12.29 44.58 3.15
N THR A 141 -12.33 44.58 4.49
CA THR A 141 -12.40 45.78 5.36
C THR A 141 -13.65 46.65 5.18
N ILE A 142 -14.62 46.21 4.37
CA ILE A 142 -15.88 46.92 4.14
C ILE A 142 -16.84 46.64 5.31
N PRO A 143 -17.45 47.68 5.94
CA PRO A 143 -18.40 47.46 7.03
C PRO A 143 -19.59 46.58 6.63
N SER A 144 -20.03 45.68 7.51
CA SER A 144 -21.21 44.81 7.29
C SER A 144 -22.45 45.57 6.81
N VAL A 145 -22.65 46.80 7.30
CA VAL A 145 -23.81 47.64 6.92
C VAL A 145 -23.72 48.06 5.46
N THR A 146 -22.52 48.42 4.99
CA THR A 146 -22.23 48.78 3.60
C THR A 146 -22.34 47.57 2.68
N LEU A 147 -21.87 46.40 3.13
CA LEU A 147 -22.05 45.14 2.40
C LEU A 147 -23.53 44.83 2.18
N LYS A 148 -24.33 44.85 3.26
CA LYS A 148 -25.77 44.50 3.22
C LYS A 148 -26.62 45.49 2.42
N ASN A 149 -26.34 46.78 2.52
CA ASN A 149 -27.24 47.81 2.00
C ASN A 149 -26.82 48.40 0.64
N ARG A 150 -25.57 48.20 0.21
CA ARG A 150 -25.06 48.76 -1.05
C ARG A 150 -24.42 47.71 -1.93
N ILE A 151 -23.35 47.06 -1.46
CA ILE A 151 -22.50 46.24 -2.32
C ILE A 151 -23.23 44.97 -2.77
N ILE A 152 -23.77 44.19 -1.82
CA ILE A 152 -24.45 42.94 -2.14
C ILE A 152 -25.72 43.15 -2.97
N PRO A 153 -26.58 44.14 -2.70
CA PRO A 153 -27.69 44.47 -3.60
C PRO A 153 -27.24 44.76 -5.04
N ILE A 154 -26.20 45.58 -5.25
CA ILE A 154 -25.67 45.86 -6.59
C ILE A 154 -25.19 44.57 -7.26
N LEU A 155 -24.43 43.73 -6.56
CA LEU A 155 -23.92 42.48 -7.11
C LEU A 155 -25.06 41.50 -7.42
N GLN A 156 -26.11 41.48 -6.61
CA GLN A 156 -27.29 40.63 -6.79
C GLN A 156 -28.14 41.11 -7.96
N ASP A 157 -28.33 42.42 -8.13
CA ASP A 157 -29.04 43.01 -9.28
C ASP A 157 -28.34 42.68 -10.61
N ASN A 158 -27.02 42.56 -10.58
CA ASN A 158 -26.21 42.11 -11.72
C ASN A 158 -26.10 40.58 -11.84
N SER A 159 -26.86 39.83 -11.04
CA SER A 159 -26.85 38.35 -11.02
C SER A 159 -25.51 37.70 -10.66
N LEU A 160 -24.57 38.45 -10.08
CA LEU A 160 -23.23 37.97 -9.74
C LEU A 160 -23.18 37.19 -8.41
N VAL A 161 -24.14 37.43 -7.52
CA VAL A 161 -24.22 36.76 -6.22
C VAL A 161 -25.64 36.37 -5.87
N LEU A 162 -25.77 35.31 -5.07
CA LEU A 162 -27.00 34.86 -4.45
C LEU A 162 -26.90 35.03 -2.93
N VAL A 163 -27.93 35.62 -2.33
CA VAL A 163 -28.02 35.76 -0.88
C VAL A 163 -29.02 34.76 -0.34
N LYS A 164 -28.58 33.88 0.57
CA LYS A 164 -29.45 32.95 1.30
C LYS A 164 -29.20 33.10 2.79
N ARG A 165 -30.24 33.54 3.53
CA ARG A 165 -30.18 33.83 4.96
C ARG A 165 -29.09 34.88 5.27
N ASN A 166 -27.94 34.46 5.81
CA ASN A 166 -26.82 35.32 6.19
C ASN A 166 -25.54 35.00 5.38
N LYS A 167 -25.68 34.26 4.28
CA LYS A 167 -24.57 33.87 3.41
C LYS A 167 -24.75 34.45 2.02
N VAL A 168 -23.64 34.86 1.44
CA VAL A 168 -23.51 35.35 0.07
C VAL A 168 -22.72 34.31 -0.70
N LYS A 169 -23.26 33.83 -1.81
CA LYS A 169 -22.59 32.87 -2.70
C LYS A 169 -22.37 33.49 -4.07
N LEU A 170 -21.19 33.31 -4.64
CA LEU A 170 -20.90 33.71 -6.01
C LEU A 170 -21.74 32.87 -6.99
N THR A 171 -22.39 33.52 -7.95
CA THR A 171 -23.04 32.83 -9.06
C THR A 171 -21.96 32.44 -10.05
N ILE A 172 -21.56 31.18 -10.01
CA ILE A 172 -20.72 30.58 -11.05
C ILE A 172 -21.69 29.79 -11.92
N GLU A 173 -21.94 30.24 -13.15
CA GLU A 173 -22.47 29.32 -14.15
C GLU A 173 -21.43 28.22 -14.28
N GLU A 174 -21.81 26.98 -13.95
CA GLU A 174 -20.98 25.81 -14.24
C GLU A 174 -20.63 25.91 -15.73
N ALA A 175 -19.37 26.23 -16.02
CA ALA A 175 -18.80 26.04 -17.34
C ALA A 175 -18.60 24.53 -17.57
N ASP A 176 -19.69 23.76 -17.38
CA ASP A 176 -19.75 22.34 -17.65
C ASP A 176 -20.29 22.17 -19.08
N LYS A 177 -19.35 22.28 -20.03
CA LYS A 177 -19.35 21.54 -21.30
C LYS A 177 -17.94 21.13 -21.67
#